data_AF-A0A382UCH3-F1
#
_entry.id   AF-A0A382UCH3-F1
#
_cell.length_a   1.000
_cell.length_b   1.000
_cell.length_c   1.000
_cell.angle_alpha   90.00
_cell.angle_beta   90.00
_cell.angle_gamma   90.00
#
_symmetry.space_group_name_H-M   'P 1'
#
loop_
_entity.id
_entity.type
_entity.pdbx_description
1 polymer ?
#
loop_
_entity_poly.entity_id
_entity_poly.type
_entity_poly.pdbx_seq_one_letter_code
_entity_poly.pdbx_strand_id
1 'polypeptide(L)' 'MNKRIGFMQGRLSPLVGGRIQAFPKDHWRDEFLLGDKHDIRMIEWTLDYKGLHENPLLTSEGQQEIKW' A
#
# COMPACT_ATOMS: atom_id res chain seq x y z
N MET A 1 -14.52 -25.55 -12.03
CA MET A 1 -15.50 -24.49 -11.68
C MET A 1 -14.89 -23.13 -12.01
N ASN A 2 -15.47 -22.38 -12.94
CA ASN A 2 -15.12 -20.96 -13.11
C ASN A 2 -15.83 -20.16 -12.02
N LYS A 3 -15.13 -19.83 -10.94
CA LYS A 3 -15.64 -18.90 -9.93
C LYS A 3 -15.63 -17.49 -10.53
N ARG A 4 -16.78 -16.82 -10.53
CA ARG A 4 -16.87 -15.39 -10.84
C ARG A 4 -16.41 -14.63 -9.60
N ILE A 5 -15.17 -14.16 -9.61
CA ILE A 5 -14.56 -13.39 -8.52
C ILE A 5 -14.54 -11.92 -8.94
N GLY A 6 -15.12 -11.05 -8.12
CA GLY A 6 -14.92 -9.60 -8.20
C GLY A 6 -13.96 -9.16 -7.11
N PHE A 7 -13.14 -8.14 -7.38
CA PHE A 7 -12.23 -7.55 -6.39
C PHE A 7 -12.50 -6.05 -6.28
N MET A 8 -12.28 -5.51 -5.08
CA MET A 8 -12.32 -4.07 -4.81
C MET A 8 -11.07 -3.71 -4.03
N GLN A 9 -10.51 -2.54 -4.32
CA GLN A 9 -9.32 -2.04 -3.67
C GLN A 9 -9.69 -0.82 -2.84
N GLY A 10 -9.38 -0.88 -1.54
CA GLY A 10 -9.51 0.23 -0.61
C GLY A 10 -8.13 0.71 -0.16
N ARG A 11 -8.10 1.61 0.82
CA ARG A 11 -6.86 2.07 1.47
C ARG A 11 -7.07 2.25 2.96
N LEU A 12 -6.00 2.13 3.75
CA LEU A 12 -6.03 2.31 5.20
C LEU A 12 -5.63 3.73 5.61
N SER A 13 -4.86 4.42 4.76
CA SER A 13 -4.38 5.79 4.96
C SER A 13 -5.27 6.87 4.29
N PRO A 14 -5.09 8.18 4.57
CA PRO A 14 -5.84 9.27 3.93
C PRO A 14 -5.55 9.46 2.43
N LEU A 15 -6.54 9.88 1.63
CA LEU A 15 -6.42 10.12 0.18
C LEU A 15 -5.14 10.89 -0.22
N VAL A 16 -4.42 10.41 -1.24
CA VAL A 16 -3.24 11.10 -1.78
C VAL A 16 -3.71 12.05 -2.88
N GLY A 17 -3.73 13.35 -2.60
CA GLY A 17 -4.19 14.36 -3.57
C GLY A 17 -5.61 14.09 -4.08
N GLY A 18 -6.49 13.58 -3.21
CA GLY A 18 -7.87 13.21 -3.56
C GLY A 18 -8.03 11.87 -4.29
N ARG A 19 -6.97 11.05 -4.41
CA ARG A 19 -6.99 9.76 -5.12
C ARG A 19 -6.95 8.58 -4.16
N ILE A 20 -7.76 7.55 -4.47
CA ILE A 20 -7.71 6.25 -3.79
C ILE A 20 -6.54 5.42 -4.32
N GLN A 21 -6.32 5.38 -5.64
CA GLN A 21 -5.24 4.64 -6.29
C GLN A 21 -4.02 5.54 -6.49
N ALA A 22 -3.12 5.50 -5.50
CA ALA A 22 -1.80 6.12 -5.53
C ALA A 22 -0.96 5.52 -4.39
N PHE A 23 0.36 5.54 -4.53
CA PHE A 23 1.26 5.12 -3.46
C PHE A 23 1.16 6.10 -2.27
N PRO A 24 0.92 5.63 -1.03
CA PRO A 24 0.83 6.50 0.14
C PRO A 24 2.21 6.92 0.65
N LYS A 25 2.96 7.70 -0.13
CA LYS A 25 4.37 8.06 0.16
C LYS A 25 4.61 8.54 1.60
N ASP A 26 3.68 9.33 2.14
CA ASP A 26 3.80 9.92 3.47
C ASP A 26 3.24 9.02 4.60
N HIS A 27 2.46 7.97 4.26
CA HIS A 27 1.67 7.20 5.21
C HIS A 27 1.79 5.67 5.07
N TRP A 28 2.63 5.15 4.17
CA TRP A 28 2.72 3.71 3.92
C TRP A 28 3.12 2.91 5.17
N ARG A 29 3.93 3.51 6.06
CA ARG A 29 4.30 2.91 7.35
C ARG A 29 3.12 2.81 8.31
N ASP A 30 2.22 3.80 8.28
CA ASP A 30 1.04 3.84 9.14
C ASP A 30 0.07 2.70 8.79
N GLU A 31 0.07 2.25 7.54
CA GLU A 31 -0.82 1.17 7.09
C GLU A 31 -0.52 -0.18 7.76
N PHE A 32 0.71 -0.43 8.24
CA PHE A 32 1.00 -1.62 9.05
C PHE A 32 0.34 -1.55 10.43
N LEU A 33 0.47 -0.42 11.12
CA LEU A 33 -0.15 -0.21 12.44
C LEU A 33 -1.68 -0.30 12.35
N LEU A 34 -2.25 0.30 11.31
CA LEU A 34 -3.69 0.24 11.04
C LEU A 34 -4.12 -1.18 10.64
N GLY A 35 -3.30 -1.87 9.85
CA GLY A 35 -3.53 -3.25 9.45
C GLY A 35 -3.61 -4.18 10.65
N ASP A 36 -2.63 -4.12 11.56
CA ASP A 36 -2.60 -4.95 12.77
C ASP A 36 -3.80 -4.65 13.69
N LYS A 37 -4.12 -3.36 13.89
CA LYS A 37 -5.28 -2.92 14.68
C LYS A 37 -6.61 -3.46 14.16
N HIS A 38 -6.74 -3.64 12.84
CA HIS A 38 -7.97 -4.07 12.18
C HIS A 38 -7.94 -5.52 11.69
N ASP A 39 -6.93 -6.30 12.08
CA ASP A 39 -6.68 -7.68 11.62
C ASP A 39 -6.63 -7.84 10.09
N ILE A 40 -6.12 -6.81 9.41
CA ILE A 40 -5.86 -6.82 7.98
C ILE A 40 -4.40 -7.21 7.80
N ARG A 41 -4.16 -8.44 7.33
CA ARG A 41 -2.81 -9.03 7.19
C ARG A 41 -2.21 -8.93 5.80
N MET A 42 -2.96 -8.36 4.85
CA MET A 42 -2.54 -8.22 3.46
C MET A 42 -2.74 -6.78 3.01
N ILE A 43 -1.67 -6.18 2.50
CA ILE A 43 -1.66 -4.81 1.96
C ILE A 43 -1.17 -4.91 0.52
N GLU A 44 -1.88 -4.23 -0.38
CA GLU A 44 -1.47 -4.06 -1.77
C GLU A 44 -1.27 -2.57 -2.03
N TRP A 45 -0.08 -2.19 -2.51
CA TRP A 45 0.23 -0.81 -2.88
C TRP A 45 0.31 -0.63 -4.40
N THR A 46 -0.16 0.52 -4.86
CA THR A 46 0.08 0.98 -6.22
C THR A 46 1.51 1.53 -6.32
N LEU A 47 2.16 1.30 -7.46
CA LEU A 47 3.47 1.87 -7.77
C LEU A 47 3.32 3.03 -8.77
N ASP A 48 3.54 4.25 -8.31
CA ASP A 48 3.42 5.44 -9.15
C ASP A 48 4.70 5.70 -9.96
N TYR A 49 4.56 6.17 -11.20
CA TYR A 49 5.71 6.58 -12.02
C TYR A 49 6.48 7.76 -11.40
N LYS A 50 5.75 8.71 -10.79
CA LYS A 50 6.36 9.88 -10.15
C LYS A 50 7.07 9.44 -8.86
N GLY A 51 8.40 9.59 -8.84
CA GLY A 51 9.23 9.18 -7.71
C GLY A 51 9.41 7.67 -7.59
N LEU A 52 9.26 6.96 -8.71
CA LEU A 52 9.38 5.50 -8.80
C LEU A 52 10.65 4.98 -8.13
N HIS A 53 11.80 5.58 -8.43
CA HIS A 53 13.11 5.15 -7.92
C HIS A 53 13.32 5.44 -6.43
N GLU A 54 12.54 6.33 -5.82
CA GLU A 54 12.56 6.57 -4.38
C GLU A 54 11.50 5.73 -3.63
N ASN A 55 10.68 4.97 -4.36
CA ASN A 55 9.65 4.15 -3.73
C ASN A 55 10.31 3.05 -2.88
N PRO A 56 9.88 2.83 -1.62
CA PRO A 56 10.48 1.83 -0.75
C PRO A 56 10.41 0.41 -1.31
N LEU A 57 9.48 0.12 -2.23
CA LEU A 57 9.41 -1.15 -2.95
C LEU A 57 10.62 -1.39 -3.86
N LEU A 58 11.30 -0.33 -4.31
CA LEU A 58 12.42 -0.39 -5.26
C LEU A 58 13.79 -0.08 -4.64
N THR A 59 13.83 0.29 -3.37
CA THR A 59 15.09 0.57 -2.64
C THR A 59 15.39 -0.54 -1.65
N SER A 60 16.67 -0.91 -1.51
CA SER A 60 17.10 -1.91 -0.54
C SER A 60 16.74 -1.51 0.90
N GLU A 61 16.91 -0.22 1.24
CA GLU A 61 16.60 0.32 2.56
C GLU A 61 15.09 0.26 2.83
N GLY A 62 14.27 0.70 1.87
CA GLY A 62 12.81 0.63 2.00
C GLY A 62 12.28 -0.80 2.15
N GLN A 63 12.82 -1.77 1.39
CA GLN A 63 12.44 -3.17 1.53
C GLN A 63 12.77 -3.75 2.91
N GLN A 64 13.82 -3.26 3.58
CA GLN A 64 14.14 -3.66 4.95
C GLN A 64 13.15 -3.12 5.98
N GLU A 65 12.45 -2.03 5.68
CA GLU A 65 11.41 -1.43 6.51
C GLU A 65 10.02 -2.04 6.25
N ILE A 66 9.77 -2.62 5.07
CA ILE A 66 8.52 -3.30 4.72
C ILE A 66 8.48 -4.67 5.41
N LYS A 67 8.15 -4.65 6.70
CA LYS A 67 8.00 -5.82 7.56
C LYS A 67 6.75 -5.65 8.41
N TRP A 68 6.01 -6.75 8.58
CA TRP A 68 5.01 -6.86 9.64
C TRP A 68 5.70 -7.03 11.00
#